data_AF-A0A345WP85-F1
#
_entry.id   AF-A0A345WP85-F1
#
_cell.length_a   1.000
_cell.length_b   1.000
_cell.length_c   1.000
_cell.angle_alpha   90.00
_cell.angle_beta   90.00
_cell.angle_gamma   90.00
#
_symmetry.space_group_name_H-M   'P 1'
#
loop_
_entity.id
_entity.type
_entity.pdbx_description
1 polymer ?
#
loop_
_entity_poly.entity_id
_entity_poly.type
_entity_poly.pdbx_seq_one_letter_code
_entity_poly.pdbx_strand_id
1 'polypeptide(L)'
;MDEVETLATRVRLDTGAFARDVEAMRGTLEGTLGLSAMRAGRSIETALLRAAKQGEFGFDQLKGVALAALSEIARAALSAGVRSATGGEAQTLGSALVRLLGLAGRATGGPVSPGQAYVVGERGPEVFVPTSAGRVEASGGGGTREVRVAITVRADPGAAPIALQRSSRQVARAVKAALEG
;
A
#
# COMPACT_ATOMS: atom_id res chain seq x y z
N MET A 1 65.78 50.39 61.38
CA MET A 1 65.02 49.20 60.92
C MET A 1 63.57 49.55 60.59
N ASP A 2 63.20 50.84 60.64
CA ASP A 2 61.82 51.30 60.81
C ASP A 2 61.07 51.52 59.48
N GLU A 3 61.77 51.68 58.35
CA GLU A 3 61.15 51.86 57.01
C GLU A 3 60.52 50.57 56.48
N VAL A 4 61.09 49.41 56.79
CA VAL A 4 60.56 48.12 56.32
C VAL A 4 59.26 47.77 57.07
N GLU A 5 59.20 48.10 58.35
CA GLU A 5 58.03 47.87 59.21
C GLU A 5 56.84 48.77 58.85
N THR A 6 57.12 50.03 58.50
CA THR A 6 56.10 50.96 58.02
C THR A 6 55.58 50.58 56.63
N LEU A 7 56.44 50.11 55.72
CA LEU A 7 56.02 49.60 54.41
C LEU A 7 55.20 48.31 54.55
N ALA A 8 55.63 47.36 55.40
CA ALA A 8 54.89 46.14 55.66
C ALA A 8 53.51 46.41 56.27
N THR A 9 53.40 47.39 57.17
CA THR A 9 52.11 47.81 57.75
C THR A 9 51.20 48.43 56.69
N ARG A 10 51.72 49.29 55.80
CA ARG A 10 50.95 49.88 54.70
C ARG A 10 50.45 48.82 53.72
N VAL A 11 51.32 47.90 53.29
CA VAL A 11 50.94 46.79 52.40
C VAL A 11 49.88 45.90 53.06
N ARG A 12 49.97 45.65 54.37
CA ARG A 12 48.98 44.86 55.12
C ARG A 12 47.63 45.57 55.22
N LEU A 13 47.63 46.89 55.39
CA LEU A 13 46.42 47.71 55.37
C LEU A 13 45.76 47.71 53.98
N ASP A 14 46.54 47.87 52.91
CA ASP A 14 46.05 47.83 51.52
C ASP A 14 45.47 46.46 51.17
N THR A 15 46.14 45.38 51.59
CA THR A 15 45.63 44.01 51.39
C THR A 15 44.34 43.76 52.16
N GLY A 16 44.24 44.28 53.40
CA GLY A 16 43.03 44.18 54.21
C GLY A 16 41.86 45.02 53.68
N ALA A 17 42.15 46.19 53.10
CA ALA A 17 41.15 47.01 52.41
C ALA A 17 40.66 46.32 51.13
N PHE A 18 41.59 45.84 50.31
CA PHE A 18 41.28 45.10 49.08
C PHE A 18 40.41 43.86 49.34
N ALA A 19 40.72 43.09 50.38
CA ALA A 19 39.91 41.91 50.74
C ALA A 19 38.46 42.28 51.09
N ARG A 20 38.24 43.41 51.78
CA ARG A 20 36.89 43.90 52.09
C ARG A 20 36.14 44.37 50.83
N ASP A 21 36.83 45.06 49.93
CA ASP A 21 36.25 45.54 48.69
C ASP A 21 35.87 44.38 47.76
N VAL A 22 36.68 43.32 47.70
CA VAL A 22 36.37 42.09 46.96
C VAL A 22 35.14 41.38 47.54
N GLU A 23 35.01 41.29 48.86
CA GLU A 23 33.82 40.68 49.49
C GLU A 23 32.56 41.52 49.22
N ALA A 24 32.67 42.85 49.25
CA ALA A 24 31.56 43.74 48.89
C ALA A 24 31.18 43.59 47.40
N MET A 25 32.17 43.50 46.51
CA MET A 25 31.95 43.27 45.08
C MET A 25 31.32 41.90 44.84
N ARG A 26 31.74 40.86 45.56
CA ARG A 26 31.14 39.53 45.47
C ARG A 26 29.68 39.54 45.91
N GLY A 27 29.37 40.15 47.05
CA GLY A 27 27.99 40.23 47.55
C GLY A 27 27.04 40.96 46.59
N THR A 28 27.50 42.05 45.97
CA THR A 28 26.70 42.79 44.97
C THR A 28 26.53 42.02 43.66
N LEU A 29 27.57 41.31 43.20
CA LEU A 29 27.50 40.43 42.03
C LEU A 29 26.54 39.25 42.27
N GLU A 30 26.67 38.54 43.39
CA GLU A 30 25.78 37.42 43.73
C GLU A 30 24.31 37.86 43.83
N GLY A 31 24.06 39.03 44.43
CA GLY A 31 22.70 39.60 44.50
C GLY A 31 22.10 39.93 43.13
N THR A 32 22.86 40.58 42.25
CA THR A 32 22.39 40.98 40.91
C THR A 32 22.28 39.78 39.95
N LEU A 33 23.24 38.85 40.02
CA LEU A 33 23.22 37.61 39.24
C LEU A 33 22.06 36.70 39.67
N GLY A 34 21.79 36.57 40.97
CA GLY A 34 20.66 35.79 41.46
C GLY A 34 19.32 36.30 40.94
N LEU A 35 19.09 37.62 41.01
CA LEU A 35 17.85 38.24 40.53
C LEU A 35 17.68 38.11 39.01
N SER A 36 18.76 38.30 38.24
CA SER A 36 18.74 38.15 36.78
C SER A 36 18.52 36.69 36.36
N ALA A 37 19.15 35.73 37.04
CA ALA A 37 18.95 34.31 36.81
C ALA A 37 17.50 33.87 37.09
N MET A 38 16.88 34.33 38.18
CA MET A 38 15.47 34.03 38.48
C MET A 38 14.52 34.60 37.43
N ARG A 39 14.80 35.79 36.91
CA ARG A 39 13.99 36.40 35.84
C ARG A 39 14.16 35.66 34.51
N ALA A 40 15.38 35.26 34.18
CA ALA A 40 15.68 34.43 33.02
C ALA A 40 14.98 33.07 33.12
N GLY A 41 15.08 32.37 34.26
CA GLY A 41 14.42 31.08 34.49
C GLY A 41 12.92 31.15 34.27
N ARG A 42 12.25 32.17 34.82
CA ARG A 42 10.80 32.37 34.63
C ARG A 42 10.42 32.69 33.19
N SER A 43 11.26 33.45 32.47
CA SER A 43 11.03 33.70 31.04
C SER A 43 11.15 32.43 30.18
N ILE A 44 12.12 31.57 30.50
CA ILE A 44 12.32 30.28 29.83
C ILE A 44 11.15 29.34 30.13
N GLU A 45 10.73 29.24 31.38
CA GLU A 45 9.56 28.45 31.78
C GLU A 45 8.29 28.90 31.03
N THR A 46 8.06 30.22 30.96
CA THR A 46 6.91 30.78 30.24
C THR A 46 6.97 30.48 28.75
N ALA A 47 8.16 30.58 28.13
CA ALA A 47 8.37 30.26 26.72
C ALA A 47 8.13 28.77 26.45
N LEU A 48 8.66 27.88 27.29
CA LEU A 48 8.49 26.43 27.18
C LEU A 48 7.04 26.00 27.37
N LEU A 49 6.33 26.52 28.39
CA LEU A 49 4.91 26.23 28.61
C LEU A 49 4.05 26.70 27.43
N ARG A 50 4.37 27.87 26.86
CA ARG A 50 3.72 28.37 25.66
C ARG A 50 3.99 27.49 24.44
N ALA A 51 5.24 27.11 24.23
CA ALA A 51 5.66 26.24 23.14
C ALA A 51 5.00 24.85 23.24
N ALA A 52 4.90 24.27 24.45
CA ALA A 52 4.22 23.00 24.68
C ALA A 52 2.72 23.10 24.32
N LYS A 53 2.03 24.15 24.78
CA LYS A 53 0.62 24.40 24.42
C LYS A 53 0.44 24.65 22.91
N GLN A 54 1.35 25.40 22.29
CA GLN A 54 1.33 25.69 20.86
C GLN A 54 1.65 24.45 20.00
N GLY A 55 2.50 23.56 20.50
CA GLY A 55 2.75 22.25 19.88
C GLY A 55 1.48 21.40 19.81
N GLU A 56 0.67 21.40 20.86
CA GLU A 56 -0.62 20.70 20.90
C GLU A 56 -1.58 21.19 19.80
N PHE A 57 -1.71 22.51 19.61
CA PHE A 57 -2.51 23.08 18.52
C PHE A 57 -2.01 22.68 17.12
N GLY A 58 -0.70 22.40 16.96
CA GLY A 58 -0.14 21.91 15.71
C GLY A 58 -0.56 20.47 15.39
N PHE A 59 -0.64 19.60 16.39
CA PHE A 59 -1.04 18.19 16.19
C PHE A 59 -2.51 18.05 15.77
N ASP A 60 -3.41 18.85 16.32
CA ASP A 60 -4.82 18.83 15.91
C ASP A 60 -4.99 19.31 14.46
N GLN A 61 -4.23 20.32 14.04
CA GLN A 61 -4.21 20.76 12.65
C GLN A 61 -3.65 19.68 11.72
N LEU A 62 -2.55 19.04 12.09
CA LEU A 62 -1.97 17.92 11.33
C LEU A 62 -2.95 16.75 11.22
N LYS A 63 -3.66 16.41 12.30
CA LYS A 63 -4.72 15.40 12.29
C LYS A 63 -5.84 15.79 11.34
N GLY A 64 -6.28 17.05 11.36
CA GLY A 64 -7.29 17.57 10.44
C GLY A 64 -6.87 17.44 8.98
N VAL A 65 -5.64 17.86 8.65
CA VAL A 65 -5.07 17.75 7.30
C VAL A 65 -4.93 16.29 6.88
N ALA A 66 -4.45 15.41 7.77
CA ALA A 66 -4.30 13.99 7.49
C ALA A 66 -5.66 13.32 7.21
N LEU A 67 -6.68 13.59 8.03
CA LEU A 67 -8.03 13.08 7.81
C LEU A 67 -8.65 13.62 6.52
N ALA A 68 -8.43 14.90 6.21
CA ALA A 68 -8.87 15.50 4.95
C ALA A 68 -8.23 14.78 3.75
N ALA A 69 -6.91 14.59 3.77
CA ALA A 69 -6.18 13.87 2.73
C ALA A 69 -6.66 12.41 2.58
N LEU A 70 -6.88 11.69 3.68
CA LEU A 70 -7.44 10.34 3.66
C LEU A 70 -8.85 10.32 3.06
N SER A 71 -9.69 11.31 3.38
CA SER A 71 -11.04 11.43 2.81
C SER A 71 -11.01 11.70 1.31
N GLU A 72 -10.03 12.45 0.82
CA GLU A 72 -9.84 12.74 -0.59
C GLU A 72 -9.37 11.49 -1.35
N ILE A 73 -8.41 10.74 -0.79
CA ILE A 73 -7.97 9.45 -1.33
C ILE A 73 -9.14 8.46 -1.36
N ALA A 74 -9.92 8.37 -0.28
CA ALA A 74 -11.09 7.48 -0.23
C ALA A 74 -12.13 7.86 -1.28
N ARG A 75 -12.42 9.15 -1.47
CA ARG A 75 -13.32 9.63 -2.54
C ARG A 75 -12.75 9.33 -3.93
N ALA A 76 -11.45 9.52 -4.15
CA ALA A 76 -10.80 9.20 -5.40
C ALA A 76 -10.90 7.70 -5.72
N ALA A 77 -10.59 6.84 -4.74
CA ALA A 77 -10.69 5.39 -4.85
C ALA A 77 -12.14 4.92 -5.10
N LEU A 78 -13.12 5.48 -4.39
CA LEU A 78 -14.53 5.21 -4.61
C LEU A 78 -14.98 5.67 -5.99
N SER A 79 -14.55 6.85 -6.45
CA SER A 79 -14.90 7.35 -7.78
C SER A 79 -14.28 6.50 -8.90
N ALA A 80 -13.06 5.99 -8.71
CA ALA A 80 -12.41 5.06 -9.62
C ALA A 80 -13.12 3.69 -9.62
N GLY A 81 -13.49 3.19 -8.44
CA GLY A 81 -14.25 1.96 -8.27
C GLY A 81 -15.66 2.02 -8.88
N VAL A 82 -16.39 3.11 -8.64
CA VAL A 82 -17.72 3.34 -9.20
C VAL A 82 -17.64 3.49 -10.72
N ARG A 83 -16.68 4.24 -11.27
CA ARG A 83 -16.47 4.30 -12.73
C ARG A 83 -16.15 2.93 -13.33
N SER A 84 -15.39 2.10 -12.61
CA SER A 84 -15.13 0.71 -13.02
C SER A 84 -16.34 -0.22 -12.91
N ALA A 85 -17.31 0.11 -12.05
CA ALA A 85 -18.52 -0.69 -11.82
C ALA A 85 -19.72 -0.25 -12.69
N THR A 86 -19.82 1.04 -13.04
CA THR A 86 -20.96 1.61 -13.77
C THR A 86 -20.65 1.93 -15.24
N GLY A 87 -19.38 1.89 -15.66
CA GLY A 87 -18.96 2.01 -17.05
C GLY A 87 -18.60 0.64 -17.63
N GLY A 88 -19.15 0.30 -18.80
CA GLY A 88 -18.91 -0.96 -19.53
C GLY A 88 -17.45 -1.24 -19.97
N GLU A 89 -16.47 -0.51 -19.44
CA GLU A 89 -15.02 -0.71 -19.58
C GLU A 89 -14.41 -1.58 -18.43
N ALA A 90 -15.26 -2.17 -17.59
CA ALA A 90 -14.85 -3.08 -16.51
C ALA A 90 -14.07 -4.31 -17.00
N GLN A 91 -14.24 -4.72 -18.26
CA GLN A 91 -13.57 -5.91 -18.82
C GLN A 91 -12.11 -5.62 -19.24
N THR A 92 -11.77 -4.40 -19.62
CA THR A 92 -10.42 -4.01 -20.07
C THR A 92 -9.53 -3.55 -18.91
N LEU A 93 -10.09 -2.93 -17.86
CA LEU A 93 -9.31 -2.50 -16.70
C LEU A 93 -9.21 -3.59 -15.61
N GLY A 94 -10.20 -4.47 -15.47
CA GLY A 94 -10.12 -5.64 -14.60
C GLY A 94 -8.98 -6.59 -15.02
N SER A 95 -8.75 -6.75 -16.33
CA SER A 95 -7.65 -7.54 -16.87
C SER A 95 -6.28 -6.86 -16.72
N ALA A 96 -6.21 -5.53 -16.75
CA ALA A 96 -4.97 -4.79 -16.51
C ALA A 96 -4.58 -4.80 -15.02
N LEU A 97 -5.55 -4.69 -14.12
CA LEU A 97 -5.32 -4.74 -12.68
C LEU A 97 -4.90 -6.16 -12.27
N VAL A 98 -5.61 -7.22 -12.70
CA VAL A 98 -5.21 -8.63 -12.45
C VAL A 98 -3.79 -8.94 -12.92
N ARG A 99 -3.32 -8.32 -14.01
CA ARG A 99 -1.93 -8.43 -14.49
C ARG A 99 -0.91 -7.69 -13.64
N LEU A 100 -1.31 -6.64 -12.92
CA LEU A 100 -0.45 -5.85 -12.04
C LEU A 100 -0.39 -6.39 -10.60
N LEU A 101 -1.46 -7.02 -10.07
CA LEU A 101 -1.48 -7.49 -8.67
C LEU A 101 -0.98 -8.93 -8.47
N GLY A 102 -0.43 -9.57 -9.50
CA GLY A 102 0.28 -10.84 -9.35
C GLY A 102 -0.56 -12.02 -8.88
N LEU A 103 -1.90 -11.91 -8.82
CA LEU A 103 -2.80 -13.05 -8.75
C LEU A 103 -2.87 -13.71 -10.14
N ALA A 104 -1.73 -14.20 -10.58
CA ALA A 104 -1.53 -14.88 -11.85
C ALA A 104 -2.13 -16.29 -11.77
N GLY A 105 -3.45 -16.38 -11.63
CA GLY A 105 -4.17 -17.55 -12.11
C GLY A 105 -3.89 -17.66 -13.60
N ARG A 106 -3.30 -18.77 -14.04
CA ARG A 106 -2.98 -19.05 -15.46
C ARG A 106 -4.24 -19.34 -16.29
N ALA A 107 -5.39 -18.82 -15.88
CA ALA A 107 -6.66 -18.87 -16.61
C ALA A 107 -6.54 -18.22 -18.00
N THR A 108 -5.61 -17.28 -18.18
CA THR A 108 -5.33 -16.62 -19.46
C THR A 108 -4.21 -17.28 -20.27
N GLY A 109 -3.63 -18.38 -19.78
CA GLY A 109 -2.45 -19.02 -20.39
C GLY A 109 -1.14 -18.27 -20.11
N GLY A 110 -0.01 -18.92 -20.40
CA GLY A 110 1.34 -18.36 -20.19
C GLY A 110 2.45 -19.42 -20.14
N PRO A 111 3.72 -19.02 -20.27
CA PRO A 111 4.86 -19.94 -20.18
C PRO A 111 4.95 -20.57 -18.79
N VAL A 112 5.31 -21.85 -18.77
CA VAL A 112 5.48 -22.67 -17.57
C VAL A 112 6.87 -23.31 -17.57
N SER A 113 7.49 -23.27 -16.39
CA SER A 113 8.80 -23.87 -16.11
C SER A 113 8.63 -25.21 -15.39
N PRO A 114 9.51 -26.19 -15.66
CA PRO A 114 9.42 -27.51 -15.06
C PRO A 114 9.58 -27.47 -13.54
N GLY A 115 8.85 -28.32 -12.82
CA GLY A 115 8.94 -28.48 -11.37
C GLY A 115 8.20 -27.44 -10.53
N GLN A 116 7.53 -26.46 -11.15
CA GLN A 116 6.70 -25.49 -10.44
C GLN A 116 5.22 -25.83 -10.53
N ALA A 117 4.51 -25.70 -9.41
CA ALA A 117 3.07 -25.88 -9.38
C ALA A 117 2.35 -24.61 -9.84
N TYR A 118 1.45 -24.76 -10.81
CA TYR A 118 0.63 -23.69 -11.36
C TYR A 118 -0.84 -24.02 -11.12
N VAL A 119 -1.65 -23.02 -10.75
CA VAL A 119 -3.11 -23.19 -10.67
C VAL A 119 -3.72 -22.86 -12.02
N VAL A 120 -4.38 -23.84 -12.63
CA VAL A 120 -4.99 -23.78 -13.96
C VAL A 120 -6.42 -24.30 -13.84
N GLY A 121 -7.41 -23.59 -14.38
CA GLY A 121 -8.78 -24.11 -14.43
C GLY A 121 -9.84 -23.03 -14.42
N GLU A 122 -10.67 -23.03 -15.45
CA GLU A 122 -11.82 -22.12 -15.60
C GLU A 122 -13.07 -22.65 -14.83
N ARG A 123 -13.03 -23.92 -14.39
CA ARG A 123 -14.10 -24.63 -13.66
C ARG A 123 -13.74 -25.01 -12.22
N GLY A 124 -12.65 -24.46 -11.69
CA GLY A 124 -12.14 -24.73 -10.35
C GLY A 124 -10.60 -24.75 -10.32
N PRO A 125 -9.96 -24.50 -9.16
CA PRO A 125 -8.50 -24.45 -9.06
C PRO A 125 -7.90 -25.86 -9.12
N GLU A 126 -7.50 -26.31 -10.31
CA GLU A 126 -6.68 -27.51 -10.47
C GLU A 126 -5.19 -27.14 -10.47
N VAL A 127 -4.35 -27.99 -9.87
CA VAL A 127 -2.90 -27.75 -9.81
C VAL A 127 -2.20 -28.55 -10.91
N PHE A 128 -1.47 -27.85 -11.77
CA PHE A 128 -0.65 -28.39 -12.84
C PHE A 128 0.83 -28.20 -12.53
N VAL A 129 1.60 -29.30 -12.51
CA VAL A 129 3.07 -29.28 -12.32
C VAL A 129 3.72 -29.84 -13.58
N PRO A 130 4.32 -29.01 -14.45
CA PRO A 130 4.95 -29.50 -15.67
C PRO A 130 6.28 -30.18 -15.35
N THR A 131 6.59 -31.26 -16.05
CA THR A 131 7.89 -31.95 -15.98
C THR A 131 8.89 -31.45 -17.02
N SER A 132 8.41 -30.67 -18.00
CA SER A 132 9.22 -30.02 -19.05
C SER A 132 8.78 -28.57 -19.27
N ALA A 133 9.68 -27.74 -19.81
CA ALA A 133 9.35 -26.35 -20.14
C ALA A 133 8.33 -26.30 -21.29
N GLY A 134 7.30 -25.48 -21.14
CA GLY A 134 6.21 -25.40 -22.11
C GLY A 134 5.36 -24.14 -21.95
N ARG A 135 4.21 -24.10 -22.62
CA ARG A 135 3.24 -23.01 -22.51
C ARG A 135 1.85 -23.59 -22.28
N VAL A 136 1.12 -23.00 -21.33
CA VAL A 136 -0.29 -23.28 -21.13
C VAL A 136 -1.09 -22.37 -22.08
N GLU A 137 -1.82 -22.97 -23.01
CA GLU A 137 -2.79 -22.30 -23.87
C GLU A 137 -4.14 -22.27 -23.13
N ALA A 138 -4.73 -21.09 -22.93
CA ALA A 138 -6.12 -20.99 -22.52
C ALA A 138 -7.01 -21.21 -23.74
N SER A 139 -7.97 -22.13 -23.66
CA SER A 139 -8.95 -22.28 -24.74
C SER A 139 -9.93 -21.11 -24.63
N GLY A 140 -9.62 -20.00 -25.31
CA GLY A 140 -10.42 -18.78 -25.29
C GLY A 140 -11.91 -19.07 -25.43
N GLY A 141 -12.69 -18.65 -24.43
CA GLY A 141 -14.11 -18.92 -24.33
C GLY A 141 -14.95 -18.28 -25.44
N GLY A 142 -16.11 -18.89 -25.67
CA GLY A 142 -17.28 -18.16 -26.18
C GLY A 142 -17.60 -18.26 -27.68
N GLY A 143 -17.04 -19.22 -28.41
CA GLY A 143 -17.63 -19.63 -29.68
C GLY A 143 -18.69 -20.69 -29.41
N THR A 144 -19.96 -20.43 -29.72
CA THR A 144 -20.92 -21.51 -30.01
C THR A 144 -20.16 -22.50 -30.90
N ARG A 145 -19.91 -23.71 -30.40
CA ARG A 145 -19.33 -24.78 -31.23
C ARG A 145 -20.39 -25.07 -32.29
N GLU A 146 -20.31 -24.38 -33.41
CA GLU A 146 -21.09 -24.71 -34.59
C GLU A 146 -20.50 -26.01 -35.14
N VAL A 147 -20.97 -27.13 -34.57
CA VAL A 147 -20.63 -28.46 -35.04
C VAL A 147 -21.40 -28.68 -36.33
N ARG A 148 -20.82 -28.29 -37.47
CA ARG A 148 -21.36 -28.66 -38.79
C ARG A 148 -21.02 -30.11 -39.08
N VAL A 149 -21.95 -31.02 -38.78
CA VAL A 149 -21.84 -32.42 -39.16
C VAL A 149 -22.36 -32.59 -40.59
N ALA A 150 -21.47 -32.75 -41.56
CA ALA A 150 -21.82 -33.15 -42.92
C ALA A 150 -21.77 -34.68 -43.02
N ILE A 151 -22.92 -35.35 -43.02
CA ILE A 151 -23.02 -36.80 -43.20
C ILE A 151 -23.27 -37.10 -44.67
N THR A 152 -22.22 -37.47 -45.41
CA THR A 152 -22.38 -37.92 -46.79
C THR A 152 -22.74 -39.41 -46.79
N VAL A 153 -24.03 -39.70 -46.88
CA VAL A 153 -24.53 -41.08 -47.01
C VAL A 153 -24.35 -41.52 -48.46
N ARG A 154 -23.34 -42.36 -48.74
CA ARG A 154 -23.28 -43.10 -50.01
C ARG A 154 -24.23 -44.29 -49.89
N ALA A 155 -25.43 -44.14 -50.43
CA ALA A 155 -26.34 -45.26 -50.66
C ALA A 155 -26.10 -45.81 -52.06
N ASP A 156 -26.01 -47.14 -52.19
CA ASP A 156 -26.00 -47.80 -53.50
C ASP A 156 -27.29 -47.48 -54.27
N PRO A 157 -27.20 -47.27 -55.60
CA PRO A 157 -28.31 -46.83 -56.44
C PRO A 157 -29.34 -47.96 -56.59
N GLY A 158 -30.22 -48.10 -55.59
CA GLY A 158 -31.28 -49.11 -55.58
C GLY A 158 -32.08 -49.22 -54.27
N ALA A 159 -31.59 -48.72 -53.14
CA ALA A 159 -32.22 -48.90 -51.83
C ALA A 159 -32.79 -47.60 -51.20
N ALA A 160 -33.14 -46.61 -52.03
CA ALA A 160 -33.35 -45.22 -51.59
C ALA A 160 -34.57 -44.93 -50.66
N PRO A 161 -35.75 -45.58 -50.74
CA PRO A 161 -36.89 -45.09 -49.95
C PRO A 161 -37.01 -45.68 -48.53
N ILE A 162 -36.64 -46.95 -48.31
CA ILE A 162 -36.91 -47.65 -47.03
C ILE A 162 -35.77 -47.46 -46.01
N ALA A 163 -34.51 -47.39 -46.47
CA ALA A 163 -33.36 -47.18 -45.59
C ALA A 163 -33.34 -45.77 -44.97
N LEU A 164 -33.78 -44.75 -45.71
CA LEU A 164 -33.89 -43.36 -45.24
C LEU A 164 -34.99 -43.15 -44.18
N GLN A 165 -36.10 -43.89 -44.25
CA GLN A 165 -37.17 -43.81 -43.24
C GLN A 165 -36.78 -44.45 -41.91
N ARG A 166 -35.95 -45.50 -41.92
CA ARG A 166 -35.46 -46.13 -40.68
C ARG A 166 -34.35 -45.31 -40.02
N SER A 167 -33.44 -44.74 -40.80
CA SER A 167 -32.35 -43.91 -40.26
C SER A 167 -32.85 -42.56 -39.72
N SER A 168 -33.81 -41.90 -40.37
CA SER A 168 -34.34 -40.60 -39.91
C SER A 168 -34.94 -40.66 -38.50
N ARG A 169 -35.67 -41.75 -38.17
CA ARG A 169 -36.25 -41.93 -36.83
C ARG A 169 -35.18 -42.22 -35.77
N GLN A 170 -34.13 -42.95 -36.12
CA GLN A 170 -33.03 -43.26 -35.21
C GLN A 170 -32.18 -42.01 -34.94
N VAL A 171 -31.88 -41.23 -35.98
CA VAL A 171 -31.14 -39.97 -35.87
C VAL A 171 -31.93 -38.94 -35.06
N ALA A 172 -33.25 -38.82 -35.30
CA ALA A 172 -34.09 -37.89 -34.54
C ALA A 172 -34.15 -38.22 -33.03
N ARG A 173 -34.20 -39.50 -32.65
CA ARG A 173 -34.14 -39.90 -31.23
C ARG A 173 -32.78 -39.65 -30.59
N ALA A 174 -31.69 -39.92 -31.32
CA ALA A 174 -30.34 -39.69 -30.82
C ALA A 174 -30.04 -38.20 -30.62
N VAL A 175 -30.50 -37.35 -31.53
CA VAL A 175 -30.35 -35.88 -31.41
C VAL A 175 -31.22 -35.33 -30.29
N LYS A 176 -32.46 -35.80 -30.12
CA LYS A 176 -33.30 -35.38 -29.00
C LYS A 176 -32.70 -35.74 -27.64
N ALA A 177 -32.16 -36.96 -27.49
CA ALA A 177 -31.50 -37.39 -26.26
C ALA A 177 -30.22 -36.59 -25.94
N ALA A 178 -29.50 -36.14 -26.96
CA ALA A 178 -28.28 -35.33 -26.80
C ALA A 178 -28.54 -33.84 -26.52
N LEU A 179 -29.78 -33.37 -26.70
CA LEU A 179 -30.19 -31.99 -26.41
C LEU A 179 -30.92 -31.85 -25.06
N GLU A 180 -31.45 -32.96 -24.52
CA GLU A 180 -32.17 -32.99 -23.23
C GLU A 180 -31.33 -33.49 -22.04
N GLY A 181 -30.08 -33.91 -22.27
CA GLY A 181 -29.10 -34.29 -21.23
C GLY A 181 -27.96 -33.30 -21.12
#